data_AF-A0A975H933-F1
#
_entry.id   AF-A0A975H933-F1
#
_cell.length_a   1.000
_cell.length_b   1.000
_cell.length_c   1.000
_cell.angle_alpha   90.00
_cell.angle_beta   90.00
_cell.angle_gamma   90.00
#
_symmetry.space_group_name_H-M   'P 1'
#
loop_
_entity.id
_entity.type
_entity.pdbx_description
1 polymer ?
#
loop_
_entity_poly.entity_id
_entity_poly.type
_entity_poly.pdbx_seq_one_letter_code
_entity_poly.pdbx_strand_id
1 'polypeptide(L)'
;MILKMLVSVTVVFVILMLQHLIFFLFSKRKNKLQLKEHLISVIGAAIFIGIPLSFLPLLLTKMPNGFSYLIIVFILLSSIIVSYWFVFNPLKYVFRPNKFTRDNLLEEEIQREGYPFKIYFTNMVENNAFATGIVPFYKIIVIGNDLKEKLSKKELKAVIYHEIGHHKRKHILKLFVVNVILQTCAFLLFYTLNKIHYTHAFMEPLFGVLTAGFVGLVIFYIPSKISYQFEYQADKYAANKYSKIATINALKRLDEISNGVLTKGNATHPKLEKRLQSLEKNES
;
A
#
# COMPACT_ATOMS: atom_id res chain seq x y z
N MET A 1 9.44 22.10 -23.92
CA MET A 1 8.58 21.07 -23.29
C MET A 1 9.40 19.95 -22.67
N ILE A 2 10.26 19.28 -23.46
CA ILE A 2 11.13 18.18 -23.00
C ILE A 2 11.97 18.55 -21.76
N LEU A 3 12.61 19.74 -21.76
CA LEU A 3 13.39 20.20 -20.60
C LEU A 3 12.54 20.29 -19.31
N LYS A 4 11.29 20.76 -19.38
CA LYS A 4 10.39 20.84 -18.22
C LYS A 4 10.01 19.45 -17.68
N MET A 5 9.81 18.48 -18.59
CA MET A 5 9.58 17.08 -18.21
C MET A 5 10.80 16.51 -17.50
N LEU A 6 12.00 16.67 -18.08
CA LEU A 6 13.25 16.19 -17.48
C LEU A 6 13.47 16.78 -16.09
N VAL A 7 13.28 18.10 -15.93
CA VAL A 7 13.41 18.76 -14.63
C VAL A 7 12.42 18.19 -13.62
N SER A 8 11.14 18.06 -13.98
CA SER A 8 10.12 17.54 -13.05
C SER A 8 10.39 16.10 -12.64
N VAL A 9 10.76 15.23 -13.59
CA VAL A 9 11.12 13.84 -13.32
C VAL A 9 12.35 13.78 -12.40
N THR A 10 13.38 14.59 -12.65
CA THR A 10 14.58 14.64 -11.80
C THR A 10 14.25 15.11 -10.38
N VAL A 11 13.43 16.15 -10.22
CA VAL A 11 13.02 16.64 -8.90
C VAL A 11 12.26 15.56 -8.13
N VAL A 12 11.27 14.91 -8.76
CA VAL A 12 10.52 13.82 -8.12
C VAL A 12 11.44 12.65 -7.77
N PHE A 13 12.37 12.29 -8.67
CA PHE A 13 13.36 11.26 -8.42
C PHE A 13 14.22 11.58 -7.19
N VAL A 14 14.76 12.80 -7.10
CA VAL A 14 15.61 13.21 -5.97
C VAL A 14 14.84 13.16 -4.65
N ILE A 15 13.60 13.66 -4.62
CA ILE A 15 12.75 13.62 -3.41
C ILE A 15 12.51 12.17 -2.96
N LEU A 16 12.10 11.30 -3.88
CA LEU A 16 11.81 9.89 -3.57
C LEU A 16 13.08 9.12 -3.20
N MET A 17 14.23 9.45 -3.83
CA MET A 17 15.52 8.86 -3.49
C MET A 17 16.00 9.27 -2.11
N LEU A 18 15.83 10.54 -1.72
CA LEU A 18 16.13 11.00 -0.37
C LEU A 18 15.25 10.29 0.66
N GLN A 19 13.94 10.18 0.41
CA GLN A 19 13.04 9.41 1.27
C GLN A 19 13.48 7.95 1.39
N HIS A 20 13.88 7.32 0.28
CA HIS A 20 14.38 5.95 0.28
C HIS A 20 15.69 5.80 1.05
N LEU A 21 16.63 6.75 0.89
CA LEU A 21 17.90 6.77 1.61
C LEU A 21 17.69 6.89 3.12
N ILE A 22 16.82 7.80 3.55
CA ILE A 22 16.44 7.95 4.96
C ILE A 22 15.88 6.63 5.48
N PHE A 23 14.90 6.04 4.79
CA PHE A 23 14.34 4.74 5.21
C PHE A 23 15.40 3.64 5.29
N PHE A 24 16.33 3.58 4.33
CA PHE A 24 17.42 2.61 4.31
C PHE A 24 18.40 2.80 5.48
N LEU A 25 18.73 4.04 5.83
CA LEU A 25 19.62 4.36 6.96
C LEU A 25 19.03 3.90 8.29
N PHE A 26 17.71 4.03 8.46
CA PHE A 26 17.00 3.58 9.67
C PHE A 26 16.50 2.14 9.62
N SER A 27 16.65 1.45 8.49
CA SER A 27 16.24 0.05 8.36
C SER A 27 17.20 -0.88 9.10
N LYS A 28 16.66 -1.69 10.00
CA LYS A 28 17.42 -2.73 10.72
C LYS A 28 17.87 -3.89 9.82
N ARG A 29 17.28 -4.06 8.63
CA ARG A 29 17.66 -5.11 7.67
C ARG A 29 18.11 -4.48 6.35
N LYS A 30 19.35 -4.78 5.93
CA LYS A 30 19.95 -4.32 4.67
C LYS A 30 20.00 -5.46 3.66
N ASN A 31 18.87 -5.74 2.99
CA ASN A 31 18.81 -6.77 1.94
C ASN A 31 19.06 -6.12 0.56
N LYS A 32 20.13 -6.55 -0.13
CA LYS A 32 20.51 -6.02 -1.47
C LYS A 32 19.41 -6.23 -2.53
N LEU A 33 18.66 -7.33 -2.45
CA LEU A 33 17.58 -7.62 -3.39
C LEU A 33 16.42 -6.63 -3.21
N GLN A 34 16.04 -6.34 -1.96
CA GLN A 34 15.02 -5.35 -1.64
C GLN A 34 15.44 -3.95 -2.09
N LEU A 35 16.71 -3.58 -1.91
CA LEU A 35 17.26 -2.30 -2.36
C LEU A 35 17.08 -2.09 -3.87
N LYS A 36 17.39 -3.10 -4.68
CA LYS A 36 17.21 -3.04 -6.15
C LYS A 36 15.75 -2.87 -6.53
N GLU A 37 14.83 -3.62 -5.92
CA GLU A 37 13.40 -3.53 -6.22
C GLU A 37 12.80 -2.17 -5.78
N HIS A 38 13.28 -1.59 -4.68
CA HIS A 38 12.90 -0.24 -4.27
C HIS A 38 13.40 0.81 -5.25
N LEU A 39 14.65 0.73 -5.72
CA LEU A 39 15.19 1.68 -6.69
C LEU A 39 14.40 1.68 -8.01
N ILE A 40 14.04 0.49 -8.52
CA ILE A 40 13.19 0.36 -9.71
C ILE A 40 11.83 1.04 -9.48
N SER A 41 11.27 0.90 -8.28
CA SER A 41 10.00 1.53 -7.92
C SER A 41 10.14 3.06 -7.82
N VAL A 42 11.26 3.57 -7.32
CA VAL A 42 11.53 5.02 -7.26
C VAL A 42 11.67 5.61 -8.67
N ILE A 43 12.42 4.95 -9.56
CA ILE A 43 12.57 5.38 -10.95
C ILE A 43 11.21 5.37 -11.66
N GLY A 44 10.44 4.29 -11.52
CA GLY A 44 9.11 4.18 -12.10
C GLY A 44 8.16 5.27 -11.60
N ALA A 45 8.18 5.55 -10.29
CA ALA A 45 7.38 6.61 -9.67
C ALA A 45 7.77 7.98 -10.22
N ALA A 46 9.07 8.28 -10.33
CA ALA A 46 9.56 9.56 -10.81
C ALA A 46 9.12 9.86 -12.24
N ILE A 47 9.15 8.86 -13.12
CA ILE A 47 8.66 9.00 -14.50
C ILE A 47 7.13 9.16 -14.50
N PHE A 48 6.42 8.27 -13.80
CA PHE A 48 4.95 8.24 -13.79
C PHE A 48 4.33 9.50 -13.20
N ILE A 49 4.93 10.06 -12.14
CA ILE A 49 4.45 11.24 -11.44
C ILE A 49 5.03 12.52 -12.07
N GLY A 50 6.33 12.54 -12.37
CA GLY A 50 7.03 13.72 -12.87
C GLY A 50 6.56 14.17 -14.26
N ILE A 51 6.20 13.24 -15.14
CA ILE A 51 5.67 13.62 -16.47
C ILE A 51 4.36 14.42 -16.33
N PRO A 52 3.29 13.90 -15.69
CA PRO A 52 2.07 14.68 -15.47
C PRO A 52 2.30 16.00 -14.71
N LEU A 53 3.15 16.02 -13.67
CA LEU A 53 3.44 17.25 -12.93
C LEU A 53 4.04 18.34 -13.83
N SER A 54 4.84 17.98 -14.85
CA SER A 54 5.44 18.96 -15.76
C SER A 54 4.41 19.73 -16.59
N PHE A 55 3.21 19.17 -16.78
CA PHE A 55 2.09 19.82 -17.48
C PHE A 55 1.19 20.64 -16.55
N LEU A 56 1.34 20.49 -15.23
CA LEU A 56 0.50 21.17 -14.24
C LEU A 56 0.48 22.71 -14.40
N PRO A 57 1.61 23.41 -14.61
CA PRO A 57 1.57 24.85 -14.81
C PRO A 57 0.77 25.27 -16.05
N LEU A 58 0.89 24.53 -17.16
CA LEU A 58 0.13 24.79 -18.38
C LEU A 58 -1.36 24.53 -18.18
N LEU A 59 -1.71 23.50 -17.41
CA LEU A 59 -3.09 23.22 -17.04
C LEU A 59 -3.67 24.37 -16.22
N LEU A 60 -2.92 24.86 -15.22
CA LEU A 60 -3.34 25.96 -14.35
C LEU A 60 -3.54 27.27 -15.12
N THR A 61 -2.73 27.59 -16.14
CA THR A 61 -2.94 28.82 -16.94
C THR A 61 -4.16 28.78 -17.86
N LYS A 62 -4.64 27.58 -18.21
CA LYS A 62 -5.82 27.40 -19.06
C LYS A 62 -7.12 27.27 -18.27
N MET A 63 -7.02 27.00 -16.96
CA MET A 63 -8.19 26.83 -16.10
C MET A 63 -8.73 28.19 -15.68
N PRO A 64 -10.07 28.35 -15.64
CA PRO A 64 -10.67 29.55 -15.07
C PRO A 64 -10.23 29.73 -13.62
N ASN A 65 -10.03 30.98 -13.22
CA ASN A 65 -9.76 31.31 -11.84
C ASN A 65 -10.99 30.97 -10.99
N GLY A 66 -10.88 29.95 -10.14
CA GLY A 66 -11.96 29.54 -9.25
C GLY A 66 -11.52 28.48 -8.26
N PHE A 67 -11.98 28.60 -7.02
CA PHE A 67 -11.64 27.65 -5.96
C PHE A 67 -12.08 26.21 -6.29
N SER A 68 -13.21 26.05 -6.99
CA SER A 68 -13.70 24.76 -7.47
C SER A 68 -12.74 24.07 -8.44
N TYR A 69 -12.18 24.80 -9.42
CA TYR A 69 -11.21 24.26 -10.38
C TYR A 69 -9.91 23.83 -9.70
N LEU A 70 -9.46 24.59 -8.69
CA LEU A 70 -8.29 24.25 -7.90
C LEU A 70 -8.46 22.92 -7.14
N ILE A 71 -9.64 22.70 -6.53
CA ILE A 71 -9.96 21.42 -5.88
C ILE A 71 -9.88 20.27 -6.89
N ILE A 72 -10.47 20.42 -8.08
CA ILE A 72 -10.45 19.38 -9.12
C ILE A 72 -9.01 19.05 -9.51
N VAL A 73 -8.17 20.07 -9.74
CA VAL A 73 -6.75 19.88 -10.07
C VAL A 73 -6.01 19.11 -8.97
N PHE A 74 -6.24 19.44 -7.70
CA PHE A 74 -5.62 18.73 -6.58
C PHE A 74 -6.12 17.31 -6.42
N ILE A 75 -7.42 17.04 -6.63
CA ILE A 75 -7.95 15.67 -6.66
C ILE A 75 -7.28 14.85 -7.76
N LEU A 76 -7.14 15.41 -8.97
CA LEU A 76 -6.46 14.72 -10.08
C LEU A 76 -5.00 14.45 -9.76
N LEU A 77 -4.30 15.44 -9.20
CA LEU A 77 -2.89 15.32 -8.80
C LEU A 77 -2.71 14.23 -7.73
N SER A 78 -3.51 14.26 -6.67
CA SER A 78 -3.51 13.24 -5.62
C SER A 78 -3.85 11.86 -6.20
N SER A 79 -4.82 11.77 -7.12
CA SER A 79 -5.20 10.52 -7.77
C SER A 79 -4.03 9.91 -8.56
N ILE A 80 -3.27 10.72 -9.30
CA ILE A 80 -2.08 10.26 -10.03
C ILE A 80 -1.01 9.73 -9.06
N ILE A 81 -0.69 10.49 -8.01
CA ILE A 81 0.35 10.11 -7.04
C ILE A 81 -0.01 8.80 -6.33
N VAL A 82 -1.25 8.67 -5.83
CA VAL A 82 -1.71 7.48 -5.13
C VAL A 82 -1.82 6.28 -6.08
N SER A 83 -2.23 6.48 -7.33
CA SER A 83 -2.37 5.40 -8.33
C SER A 83 -1.07 4.67 -8.60
N TYR A 84 0.08 5.36 -8.55
CA TYR A 84 1.36 4.70 -8.73
C TYR A 84 1.57 3.58 -7.71
N TRP A 85 1.38 3.88 -6.42
CA TRP A 85 1.63 2.94 -5.33
C TRP A 85 0.60 1.83 -5.24
N PHE A 86 -0.67 2.14 -5.52
CA PHE A 86 -1.79 1.21 -5.37
C PHE A 86 -2.05 0.36 -6.62
N VAL A 87 -1.65 0.81 -7.81
CA VAL A 87 -1.94 0.13 -9.08
C VAL A 87 -0.65 -0.24 -9.81
N PHE A 88 0.15 0.75 -10.20
CA PHE A 88 1.29 0.52 -11.10
C PHE A 88 2.43 -0.25 -10.46
N ASN A 89 2.78 0.07 -9.21
CA ASN A 89 3.87 -0.62 -8.52
C ASN A 89 3.52 -2.11 -8.25
N PRO A 90 2.29 -2.48 -7.83
CA PRO A 90 1.88 -3.89 -7.75
C PRO A 90 1.82 -4.61 -9.10
N LEU A 91 1.55 -3.92 -10.21
CA LEU A 91 1.47 -4.56 -11.53
C LEU A 91 2.78 -5.23 -11.97
N LYS A 92 3.94 -4.81 -11.46
CA LYS A 92 5.22 -5.47 -11.75
C LYS A 92 5.27 -6.94 -11.32
N TYR A 93 4.44 -7.33 -10.34
CA TYR A 93 4.32 -8.73 -9.92
C TYR A 93 3.47 -9.55 -10.91
N VAL A 94 2.64 -8.91 -11.74
CA VAL A 94 1.89 -9.60 -12.81
C VAL A 94 2.74 -9.74 -14.07
N PHE A 95 3.49 -8.70 -14.43
CA PHE A 95 4.21 -8.63 -15.71
C PHE A 95 5.62 -9.27 -15.71
N ARG A 96 5.99 -10.06 -14.69
CA ARG A 96 7.29 -10.74 -14.60
C ARG A 96 7.14 -12.27 -14.50
N PRO A 97 6.59 -12.94 -15.52
CA PRO A 97 6.16 -14.34 -15.45
C PRO A 97 7.24 -15.32 -14.99
N ASN A 98 8.51 -15.10 -15.34
CA ASN A 98 9.63 -15.99 -14.97
C ASN A 98 9.92 -16.04 -13.46
N LYS A 99 9.27 -15.20 -12.66
CA LYS A 99 9.42 -15.18 -11.20
C LYS A 99 8.19 -15.65 -10.44
N PHE A 100 7.12 -16.08 -11.14
CA PHE A 100 5.87 -16.52 -10.54
C PHE A 100 5.39 -17.84 -11.14
N THR A 101 5.04 -18.78 -10.28
CA THR A 101 4.49 -20.09 -10.68
C THR A 101 3.00 -20.11 -10.40
N ARG A 102 2.18 -20.33 -11.43
CA ARG A 102 0.73 -20.42 -11.31
C ARG A 102 0.31 -21.80 -10.78
N ASP A 103 -0.67 -21.85 -9.88
CA ASP A 103 -1.18 -23.11 -9.31
C ASP A 103 -2.61 -23.38 -9.78
N ASN A 104 -2.75 -24.09 -10.90
CA ASN A 104 -4.05 -24.33 -11.53
C ASN A 104 -4.99 -25.19 -10.66
N LEU A 105 -4.45 -26.13 -9.87
CA LEU A 105 -5.27 -27.02 -9.04
C LEU A 105 -5.95 -26.24 -7.91
N LEU A 106 -5.19 -25.37 -7.24
CA LEU A 106 -5.74 -24.52 -6.18
C LEU A 106 -6.68 -23.45 -6.74
N GLU A 107 -6.39 -22.92 -7.93
CA GLU A 107 -7.30 -22.03 -8.65
C GLU A 107 -8.63 -22.70 -8.96
N GLU A 108 -8.63 -23.92 -9.48
CA GLU A 108 -9.85 -24.68 -9.75
C GLU A 108 -10.66 -24.93 -8.47
N GLU A 109 -9.99 -25.29 -7.37
CA GLU A 109 -10.63 -25.52 -6.07
C GLU A 109 -11.36 -24.25 -5.58
N ILE A 110 -10.69 -23.10 -5.62
CA ILE A 110 -11.24 -21.81 -5.18
C ILE A 110 -12.30 -21.28 -6.17
N GLN A 111 -12.16 -21.56 -7.46
CA GLN A 111 -13.15 -21.24 -8.49
C GLN A 111 -14.47 -22.00 -8.29
N ARG A 112 -14.41 -23.29 -7.97
CA ARG A 112 -15.60 -24.09 -7.63
C ARG A 112 -16.35 -23.54 -6.43
N GLU A 113 -15.66 -22.84 -5.53
CA GLU A 113 -16.23 -22.16 -4.36
C GLU A 113 -16.77 -20.75 -4.68
N GLY A 114 -16.81 -20.35 -5.96
CA GLY A 114 -17.38 -19.08 -6.42
C GLY A 114 -16.40 -17.90 -6.40
N TYR A 115 -15.09 -18.17 -6.31
CA TYR A 115 -14.05 -17.16 -6.26
C TYR A 115 -13.12 -17.28 -7.47
N PRO A 116 -13.33 -16.49 -8.54
CA PRO A 116 -12.51 -16.56 -9.75
C PRO A 116 -11.19 -15.80 -9.57
N PHE A 117 -10.33 -16.30 -8.68
CA PHE A 117 -9.00 -15.76 -8.44
C PHE A 117 -7.95 -16.62 -9.13
N LYS A 118 -6.89 -15.96 -9.60
CA LYS A 118 -5.65 -16.62 -10.05
C LYS A 118 -4.66 -16.64 -8.89
N ILE A 119 -3.94 -17.74 -8.72
CA ILE A 119 -3.05 -17.97 -7.58
C ILE A 119 -1.63 -18.21 -8.10
N TYR A 120 -0.71 -17.37 -7.63
CA TYR A 120 0.69 -17.41 -8.02
C TYR A 120 1.58 -17.56 -6.80
N PHE A 121 2.67 -18.31 -6.97
CA PHE A 121 3.71 -18.49 -5.96
C PHE A 121 5.04 -17.88 -6.41
N THR A 122 5.83 -17.32 -5.49
CA THR A 122 7.12 -16.67 -5.81
C THR A 122 8.17 -16.82 -4.71
N ASN A 123 9.45 -16.81 -5.12
CA ASN A 123 10.62 -16.71 -4.22
C ASN A 123 11.03 -15.25 -3.95
N MET A 124 10.43 -14.26 -4.62
CA MET A 124 10.74 -12.85 -4.36
C MET A 124 10.23 -12.34 -3.01
N VAL A 125 9.48 -13.18 -2.33
CA VAL A 125 8.86 -12.94 -1.05
C VAL A 125 9.48 -13.92 -0.07
N GLU A 126 10.25 -13.42 0.90
CA GLU A 126 10.82 -14.24 1.97
C GLU A 126 10.32 -13.71 3.33
N ASN A 127 9.89 -14.63 4.22
CA ASN A 127 9.72 -14.39 5.66
C ASN A 127 8.87 -13.17 6.05
N ASN A 128 7.97 -12.75 5.16
CA ASN A 128 6.95 -11.77 5.46
C ASN A 128 5.61 -12.44 5.18
N ALA A 129 4.90 -12.80 6.25
CA ALA A 129 3.48 -13.13 6.30
C ALA A 129 2.55 -11.99 5.76
N PHE A 130 3.14 -10.97 5.16
CA PHE A 130 2.57 -9.74 4.60
C PHE A 130 2.43 -9.76 3.09
N ALA A 131 2.92 -10.82 2.44
CA ALA A 131 3.05 -10.86 0.99
C ALA A 131 2.13 -11.91 0.38
N THR A 132 1.02 -12.16 1.06
CA THR A 132 -0.23 -12.43 0.39
C THR A 132 -0.84 -11.08 0.02
N GLY A 133 -1.09 -10.89 -1.27
CA GLY A 133 -1.51 -9.60 -1.77
C GLY A 133 -2.38 -9.76 -2.99
N ILE A 134 -3.56 -9.16 -2.93
CA ILE A 134 -4.39 -8.97 -4.10
C ILE A 134 -3.74 -7.91 -4.96
N VAL A 135 -3.40 -8.24 -6.20
CA VAL A 135 -3.15 -7.20 -7.19
C VAL A 135 -4.49 -6.49 -7.41
N PRO A 136 -4.64 -5.22 -6.98
CA PRO A 136 -5.93 -4.56 -6.97
C PRO A 136 -6.51 -4.57 -8.37
N PHE A 137 -7.83 -4.77 -8.50
CA PHE A 137 -8.55 -4.82 -9.77
C PHE A 137 -8.35 -6.08 -10.62
N TYR A 138 -7.39 -6.98 -10.31
CA TYR A 138 -7.08 -8.14 -11.17
C TYR A 138 -7.41 -9.52 -10.59
N LYS A 139 -8.04 -9.65 -9.40
CA LYS A 139 -8.36 -10.94 -8.75
C LYS A 139 -7.18 -11.93 -8.79
N ILE A 140 -5.98 -11.44 -8.53
CA ILE A 140 -4.75 -12.24 -8.47
C ILE A 140 -4.28 -12.26 -7.02
N ILE A 141 -4.02 -13.45 -6.47
CA ILE A 141 -3.38 -13.64 -5.16
C ILE A 141 -1.96 -14.15 -5.41
N VAL A 142 -0.97 -13.43 -4.89
CA VAL A 142 0.44 -13.84 -4.90
C VAL A 142 0.81 -14.35 -3.51
N ILE A 143 1.52 -15.48 -3.41
CA ILE A 143 1.92 -16.11 -2.14
C ILE A 143 3.42 -16.45 -2.20
N GLY A 144 4.14 -16.35 -1.08
CA GLY A 144 5.52 -16.83 -0.98
C GLY A 144 5.61 -18.36 -1.09
N ASN A 145 6.61 -18.89 -1.79
CA ASN A 145 6.85 -20.35 -1.83
C ASN A 145 7.13 -20.91 -0.44
N ASP A 146 7.77 -20.13 0.44
CA ASP A 146 8.02 -20.49 1.84
C ASP A 146 6.72 -20.77 2.61
N LEU A 147 5.65 -20.01 2.34
CA LEU A 147 4.34 -20.26 2.96
C LEU A 147 3.69 -21.54 2.42
N LYS A 148 3.87 -21.85 1.13
CA LYS A 148 3.35 -23.10 0.54
C LYS A 148 3.99 -24.34 1.19
N GLU A 149 5.27 -24.26 1.51
CA GLU A 149 6.04 -25.37 2.10
C GLU A 149 5.78 -25.52 3.60
N LYS A 150 5.57 -24.41 4.32
CA LYS A 150 5.51 -24.41 5.80
C LYS A 150 4.09 -24.45 6.38
N LEU A 151 3.06 -24.15 5.59
CA LEU A 151 1.65 -24.22 5.99
C LEU A 151 1.02 -25.52 5.53
N SER A 152 0.15 -26.09 6.37
CA SER A 152 -0.74 -27.17 5.95
C SER A 152 -1.73 -26.68 4.88
N LYS A 153 -2.33 -27.60 4.12
CA LYS A 153 -3.36 -27.27 3.12
C LYS A 153 -4.51 -26.44 3.72
N LYS A 154 -4.91 -26.75 4.97
CA LYS A 154 -5.98 -26.01 5.66
C LYS A 154 -5.56 -24.60 6.04
N GLU A 155 -4.36 -24.42 6.56
CA GLU A 155 -3.84 -23.09 6.94
C GLU A 155 -3.63 -22.21 5.70
N LEU A 156 -3.04 -22.77 4.64
CA LEU A 156 -2.85 -22.06 3.37
C LEU A 156 -4.20 -21.59 2.78
N LYS A 157 -5.22 -22.44 2.82
CA LYS A 157 -6.56 -22.08 2.36
C LYS A 157 -7.19 -21.00 3.24
N ALA A 158 -6.98 -21.02 4.56
CA ALA A 158 -7.42 -19.95 5.45
C ALA A 158 -6.77 -18.60 5.11
N VAL A 159 -5.46 -18.58 4.78
CA VAL A 159 -4.76 -17.38 4.31
C VAL A 159 -5.34 -16.88 2.97
N ILE A 160 -5.63 -17.77 2.03
CA ILE A 160 -6.28 -17.39 0.76
C ILE A 160 -7.65 -16.75 1.00
N TYR A 161 -8.44 -17.33 1.91
CA TYR A 161 -9.74 -16.77 2.26
C TYR A 161 -9.63 -15.42 2.98
N HIS A 162 -8.58 -15.20 3.79
CA HIS A 162 -8.27 -13.89 4.36
C HIS A 162 -8.04 -12.85 3.25
N GLU A 163 -7.22 -13.18 2.25
CA GLU A 163 -7.01 -12.33 1.09
C GLU A 163 -8.32 -12.06 0.35
N ILE A 164 -9.10 -13.09 0.01
CA ILE A 164 -10.41 -12.92 -0.63
C ILE A 164 -11.30 -11.98 0.19
N GLY A 165 -11.22 -12.02 1.52
CA GLY A 165 -11.88 -11.09 2.43
C GLY A 165 -11.50 -9.63 2.16
N HIS A 166 -10.20 -9.33 2.02
CA HIS A 166 -9.73 -8.00 1.63
C HIS A 166 -10.31 -7.53 0.29
N HIS A 167 -10.36 -8.42 -0.72
CA HIS A 167 -10.94 -8.09 -2.04
C HIS A 167 -12.45 -7.82 -1.92
N LYS A 168 -13.20 -8.73 -1.29
CA LYS A 168 -14.66 -8.64 -1.18
C LYS A 168 -15.12 -7.40 -0.40
N ARG A 169 -14.35 -6.98 0.60
CA ARG A 169 -14.60 -5.76 1.38
C ARG A 169 -14.03 -4.49 0.76
N LYS A 170 -13.38 -4.58 -0.41
CA LYS A 170 -12.79 -3.47 -1.18
C LYS A 170 -11.79 -2.64 -0.35
N HIS A 171 -10.99 -3.30 0.50
CA HIS A 171 -10.07 -2.61 1.42
C HIS A 171 -9.06 -1.73 0.69
N ILE A 172 -8.46 -2.23 -0.39
CA ILE A 172 -7.49 -1.44 -1.17
C ILE A 172 -8.13 -0.21 -1.81
N LEU A 173 -9.36 -0.33 -2.35
CA LEU A 173 -10.09 0.82 -2.90
C LEU A 173 -10.42 1.85 -1.81
N LYS A 174 -10.82 1.41 -0.61
CA LYS A 174 -11.07 2.32 0.52
C LYS A 174 -9.80 3.06 0.94
N LEU A 175 -8.67 2.35 1.05
CA LEU A 175 -7.37 3.00 1.33
C LEU A 175 -6.98 3.96 0.22
N PHE A 176 -7.19 3.61 -1.04
CA PHE A 176 -6.94 4.50 -2.18
C PHE A 176 -7.72 5.81 -2.02
N VAL A 177 -9.04 5.73 -1.82
CA VAL A 177 -9.92 6.90 -1.67
C VAL A 177 -9.50 7.75 -0.46
N VAL A 178 -9.21 7.13 0.68
CA VAL A 178 -8.75 7.84 1.88
C VAL A 178 -7.45 8.59 1.60
N ASN A 179 -6.47 7.96 0.93
CA ASN A 179 -5.21 8.60 0.61
C ASN A 179 -5.39 9.76 -0.38
N VAL A 180 -6.27 9.62 -1.38
CA VAL A 180 -6.59 10.72 -2.31
C VAL A 180 -7.20 11.90 -1.57
N ILE A 181 -8.15 11.66 -0.66
CA ILE A 181 -8.78 12.71 0.15
C ILE A 181 -7.74 13.40 1.04
N LEU A 182 -6.96 12.65 1.81
CA LEU A 182 -5.95 13.22 2.71
C LEU A 182 -4.90 14.04 1.95
N GLN A 183 -4.45 13.56 0.79
CA GLN A 183 -3.47 14.28 -0.02
C GLN A 183 -4.08 15.52 -0.68
N THR A 184 -5.35 15.48 -1.08
CA THR A 184 -6.05 16.67 -1.60
C THR A 184 -6.17 17.74 -0.50
N CYS A 185 -6.57 17.34 0.71
CA CYS A 185 -6.62 18.23 1.87
C CYS A 185 -5.25 18.82 2.20
N ALA A 186 -4.18 18.02 2.11
CA ALA A 186 -2.81 18.50 2.28
C ALA A 186 -2.47 19.58 1.25
N PHE A 187 -2.74 19.35 -0.03
CA PHE A 187 -2.48 20.36 -1.07
C PHE A 187 -3.29 21.63 -0.86
N LEU A 188 -4.56 21.53 -0.46
CA LEU A 188 -5.38 22.69 -0.10
C LEU A 188 -4.78 23.45 1.07
N LEU A 189 -4.35 22.75 2.13
CA LEU A 189 -3.71 23.37 3.29
C LEU A 189 -2.43 24.11 2.86
N PHE A 190 -1.53 23.46 2.14
CA PHE A 190 -0.32 24.12 1.63
C PHE A 190 -0.66 25.32 0.74
N TYR A 191 -1.64 25.20 -0.15
CA TYR A 191 -2.08 26.32 -0.99
C TYR A 191 -2.59 27.50 -0.16
N THR A 192 -3.35 27.26 0.90
CA THR A 192 -3.84 28.33 1.79
C THR A 192 -2.71 28.97 2.61
N LEU A 193 -1.77 28.17 3.11
CA LEU A 193 -0.64 28.68 3.91
C LEU A 193 0.32 29.53 3.09
N ASN A 194 0.55 29.19 1.81
CA ASN A 194 1.36 30.00 0.90
C ASN A 194 0.78 31.40 0.62
N LYS A 195 -0.46 31.69 1.04
CA LYS A 195 -1.06 33.03 0.95
C LYS A 195 -0.85 33.87 2.21
N ILE A 196 -0.37 33.27 3.30
CA ILE A 196 -0.13 33.98 4.56
C ILE A 196 1.13 34.84 4.40
N HIS A 197 1.05 36.09 4.80
CA HIS A 197 2.22 36.96 4.88
C HIS A 197 2.87 36.81 6.24
N TYR A 198 4.14 36.39 6.24
CA TYR A 198 4.92 36.20 7.45
C TYR A 198 5.68 37.50 7.77
N THR A 199 5.56 37.96 9.01
CA THR A 199 6.22 39.19 9.49
C THR A 199 7.75 39.04 9.56
N HIS A 200 8.24 37.83 9.80
CA HIS A 200 9.67 37.52 9.86
C HIS A 200 10.03 36.47 8.82
N ALA A 201 11.14 36.69 8.10
CA ALA A 201 11.60 35.82 7.02
C ALA A 201 11.86 34.36 7.44
N PHE A 202 12.17 34.09 8.71
CA PHE A 202 12.39 32.73 9.21
C PHE A 202 11.08 31.96 9.51
N MET A 203 9.95 32.66 9.66
CA MET A 203 8.69 32.04 10.04
C MET A 203 8.10 31.22 8.89
N GLU A 204 8.17 31.71 7.65
CA GLU A 204 7.68 31.00 6.47
C GLU A 204 8.29 29.59 6.32
N PRO A 205 9.63 29.40 6.28
CA PRO A 205 10.22 28.07 6.18
C PRO A 205 9.94 27.21 7.43
N LEU A 206 9.91 27.80 8.63
CA LEU A 206 9.59 27.08 9.86
C LEU A 206 8.18 26.50 9.84
N PHE A 207 7.17 27.32 9.51
CA PHE A 207 5.78 26.88 9.39
C PHE A 207 5.59 25.87 8.26
N GLY A 208 6.32 26.04 7.15
CA GLY A 208 6.37 25.07 6.05
C GLY A 208 6.82 23.69 6.53
N VAL A 209 7.93 23.61 7.27
CA VAL A 209 8.47 22.35 7.82
C VAL A 209 7.52 21.74 8.85
N LEU A 210 6.99 22.54 9.78
CA LEU A 210 6.07 22.05 10.82
C LEU A 210 4.78 21.50 10.21
N THR A 211 4.23 22.20 9.22
CA THR A 211 3.03 21.75 8.50
C THR A 211 3.32 20.47 7.72
N ALA A 212 4.44 20.38 7.01
CA ALA A 212 4.82 19.18 6.28
C ALA A 212 5.03 17.98 7.20
N GLY A 213 5.66 18.19 8.37
CA GLY A 213 5.78 17.17 9.40
C GLY A 213 4.41 16.69 9.90
N PHE A 214 3.52 17.62 10.25
CA PHE A 214 2.17 17.29 10.71
C PHE A 214 1.35 16.55 9.65
N VAL A 215 1.32 17.05 8.41
CA VAL A 215 0.64 16.41 7.28
C VAL A 215 1.20 15.00 7.04
N GLY A 216 2.51 14.84 7.06
CA GLY A 216 3.17 13.54 6.92
C GLY A 216 2.72 12.55 8.00
N LEU A 217 2.64 12.99 9.26
CA LEU A 217 2.12 12.17 10.36
C LEU A 217 0.66 11.77 10.15
N VAL A 218 -0.20 12.69 9.71
CA VAL A 218 -1.62 12.42 9.45
C VAL A 218 -1.80 11.42 8.32
N ILE A 219 -1.10 11.63 7.19
CA ILE A 219 -1.12 10.73 6.03
C ILE A 219 -0.58 9.34 6.39
N PHE A 220 0.36 9.24 7.33
CA PHE A 220 0.86 7.95 7.81
C PHE A 220 -0.11 7.28 8.80
N TYR A 221 -0.62 8.02 9.79
CA TYR A 221 -1.36 7.47 10.92
C TYR A 221 -2.78 7.02 10.58
N ILE A 222 -3.53 7.82 9.81
CA ILE A 222 -4.95 7.52 9.53
C ILE A 222 -5.09 6.23 8.70
N PRO A 223 -4.43 6.07 7.54
CA PRO A 223 -4.52 4.83 6.76
C PRO A 223 -4.03 3.61 7.55
N SER A 224 -2.96 3.78 8.35
CA SER A 224 -2.43 2.75 9.24
C SER A 224 -3.48 2.20 10.22
N LYS A 225 -4.25 3.09 10.86
CA LYS A 225 -5.34 2.68 11.76
C LYS A 225 -6.53 2.05 11.04
N ILE A 226 -6.84 2.51 9.82
CA ILE A 226 -7.88 1.89 9.00
C ILE A 226 -7.47 0.46 8.61
N SER A 227 -6.20 0.24 8.26
CA SER A 227 -5.68 -1.09 7.95
C SER A 227 -5.86 -2.08 9.10
N TYR A 228 -5.77 -1.66 10.36
CA TYR A 228 -6.05 -2.55 11.50
C TYR A 228 -7.46 -3.11 11.47
N GLN A 229 -8.45 -2.28 11.12
CA GLN A 229 -9.84 -2.71 11.01
C GLN A 229 -10.04 -3.67 9.83
N PHE A 230 -9.25 -3.50 8.78
CA PHE A 230 -9.27 -4.34 7.60
C PHE A 230 -8.71 -5.74 7.87
N GLU A 231 -7.68 -5.86 8.70
CA GLU A 231 -7.18 -7.15 9.19
C GLU A 231 -8.28 -7.93 9.94
N TYR A 232 -8.95 -7.31 10.91
CA TYR A 232 -10.03 -7.97 11.67
C TYR A 232 -11.20 -8.39 10.77
N GLN A 233 -11.56 -7.55 9.79
CA GLN A 233 -12.63 -7.87 8.83
C GLN A 233 -12.25 -9.05 7.94
N ALA A 234 -10.99 -9.16 7.53
CA ALA A 234 -10.50 -10.26 6.71
C ALA A 234 -10.34 -11.56 7.51
N ASP A 235 -9.86 -11.48 8.75
CA ASP A 235 -9.82 -12.63 9.67
C ASP A 235 -11.23 -13.19 9.91
N LYS A 236 -12.19 -12.32 10.22
CA LYS A 236 -13.60 -12.72 10.40
C LYS A 236 -14.18 -13.30 9.11
N TYR A 237 -13.81 -12.75 7.95
CA TYR A 237 -14.24 -13.30 6.66
C TYR A 237 -13.73 -14.73 6.45
N ALA A 238 -12.43 -14.97 6.68
CA ALA A 238 -11.82 -16.29 6.56
C ALA A 238 -12.40 -17.31 7.55
N ALA A 239 -12.57 -16.89 8.80
CA ALA A 239 -13.16 -17.73 9.84
C ALA A 239 -14.59 -18.17 9.50
N ASN A 240 -15.41 -17.25 8.96
CA ASN A 240 -16.81 -17.52 8.63
C ASN A 240 -17.00 -18.25 7.31
N LYS A 241 -16.15 -17.99 6.30
CA LYS A 241 -16.31 -18.58 4.96
C LYS A 241 -15.56 -19.89 4.77
N TYR A 242 -14.53 -20.16 5.58
CA TYR A 242 -13.73 -21.37 5.46
C TYR A 242 -13.66 -22.12 6.79
N SER A 243 -12.90 -21.62 7.76
CA SER A 243 -12.78 -22.29 9.08
C SER A 243 -12.12 -21.38 10.10
N LYS A 244 -12.80 -21.15 11.23
CA LYS A 244 -12.26 -20.42 12.39
C LYS A 244 -11.00 -21.07 12.92
N ILE A 245 -11.01 -22.40 13.11
CA ILE A 245 -9.87 -23.17 13.63
C ILE A 245 -8.67 -23.06 12.68
N ALA A 246 -8.90 -23.24 11.37
CA ALA A 246 -7.81 -23.13 10.40
C ALA A 246 -7.23 -21.70 10.34
N THR A 247 -8.07 -20.67 10.50
CA THR A 247 -7.64 -19.27 10.54
C THR A 247 -6.79 -18.97 11.78
N ILE A 248 -7.20 -19.46 12.95
CA ILE A 248 -6.41 -19.33 14.19
C ILE A 248 -5.07 -20.04 14.07
N ASN A 249 -5.06 -21.27 13.55
CA ASN A 249 -3.84 -22.04 13.36
C ASN A 249 -2.92 -21.37 12.34
N ALA A 250 -3.45 -20.85 11.23
CA ALA A 250 -2.68 -20.10 10.25
C ALA A 250 -2.03 -18.86 10.86
N LEU A 251 -2.74 -18.08 11.67
CA LEU A 251 -2.17 -16.90 12.34
C LEU A 251 -1.02 -17.26 13.28
N LYS A 252 -1.17 -18.31 14.09
CA LYS A 252 -0.11 -18.82 14.98
C LYS A 252 1.09 -19.29 14.17
N ARG A 253 0.85 -20.09 13.12
CA ARG A 253 1.89 -20.65 12.26
C ARG A 253 2.65 -19.55 11.50
N LEU A 254 1.96 -18.52 11.03
CA LEU A 254 2.58 -17.35 10.40
C LEU A 254 3.47 -16.57 11.37
N ASP A 255 3.08 -16.46 12.65
CA ASP A 255 3.92 -15.81 13.67
C ASP A 255 5.19 -16.60 13.97
N GLU A 256 5.07 -17.94 14.08
CA GLU A 256 6.21 -18.84 14.24
C GLU A 256 7.21 -18.69 13.09
N ILE A 257 6.72 -18.82 11.84
CA ILE A 257 7.55 -18.73 10.64
C ILE A 257 8.21 -17.35 10.48
N SER A 258 7.54 -16.30 10.96
CA SER A 258 8.05 -14.92 10.89
C SER A 258 8.91 -14.51 12.09
N ASN A 259 9.17 -15.40 13.05
CA ASN A 259 9.91 -15.12 14.29
C ASN A 259 9.26 -14.02 15.15
N GLY A 260 7.96 -14.10 15.38
CA GLY A 260 7.24 -13.23 16.32
C GLY A 260 6.86 -11.86 15.75
N VAL A 261 6.83 -11.69 14.43
CA VAL A 261 6.47 -10.41 13.79
C VAL A 261 5.01 -10.07 14.02
N LEU A 262 4.10 -11.04 13.96
CA LEU A 262 2.68 -10.82 14.22
C LEU A 262 2.45 -10.54 15.70
N THR A 263 3.17 -11.20 16.60
CA THR A 263 3.11 -10.93 18.04
C THR A 263 3.48 -9.49 18.36
N LYS A 264 4.53 -8.95 17.73
CA LYS A 264 4.92 -7.53 17.90
C LYS A 264 3.91 -6.57 17.27
N GLY A 265 3.32 -6.96 16.14
CA GLY A 265 2.54 -6.06 15.30
C GLY A 265 3.40 -4.95 14.68
N ASN A 266 2.80 -4.13 13.84
CA ASN A 266 3.47 -2.95 13.25
C ASN A 266 2.45 -1.87 12.89
N ALA A 267 2.89 -0.81 12.19
CA ALA A 267 2.03 0.33 11.88
C ALA A 267 0.74 -0.03 11.11
N THR A 268 0.73 -1.10 10.32
CA THR A 268 -0.43 -1.48 9.50
C THR A 268 -1.12 -2.77 9.95
N HIS A 269 -0.50 -3.57 10.83
CA HIS A 269 -1.07 -4.83 11.32
C HIS A 269 -1.18 -4.84 12.86
N PRO A 270 -2.37 -5.19 13.40
CA PRO A 270 -2.54 -5.40 14.84
C PRO A 270 -1.67 -6.56 15.35
N LYS A 271 -1.42 -6.55 16.66
CA LYS A 271 -0.78 -7.67 17.36
C LYS A 271 -1.60 -8.96 17.19
N LEU A 272 -0.91 -10.10 17.11
CA LEU A 272 -1.50 -11.44 17.03
C LEU A 272 -2.57 -11.65 18.09
N GLU A 273 -2.27 -11.32 19.35
CA GLU A 273 -3.19 -11.43 20.48
C GLU A 273 -4.55 -10.75 20.19
N LYS A 274 -4.53 -9.53 19.65
CA LYS A 274 -5.75 -8.79 19.33
C LYS A 274 -6.53 -9.42 18.17
N ARG A 275 -5.82 -9.98 17.18
CA ARG A 275 -6.44 -10.70 16.06
C ARG A 275 -7.14 -11.96 16.55
N LEU A 276 -6.48 -12.75 17.41
CA LEU A 276 -7.06 -13.95 18.02
C LEU A 276 -8.26 -13.63 18.90
N GLN A 277 -8.15 -12.63 19.78
CA GLN A 277 -9.29 -12.15 20.60
C GLN A 277 -10.48 -11.70 19.74
N SER A 278 -10.22 -11.06 18.59
CA SER A 278 -11.28 -10.63 17.67
C SER A 278 -12.05 -11.81 17.06
N LEU A 279 -11.43 -12.96 16.91
CA LEU A 279 -12.05 -14.19 16.40
C LEU A 279 -12.84 -14.92 17.49
N GLU A 280 -12.37 -14.87 18.74
CA GLU A 280 -13.04 -15.47 19.90
C GLU A 280 -14.34 -14.75 20.27
N LYS A 281 -14.34 -13.41 20.27
CA LYS A 281 -15.51 -12.59 20.66
C LYS A 281 -16.75 -12.70 19.76
N ASN A 282 -16.66 -13.36 18.60
CA ASN A 282 -17.81 -13.49 17.68
C ASN A 282 -18.71 -14.73 17.98
N GLU A 283 -18.72 -15.23 19.22
CA GLU A 283 -19.55 -16.36 19.67
C GLU A 283 -20.90 -15.95 20.30
N SER A 284 -21.21 -14.65 20.31
CA SER A 284 -22.47 -14.08 20.81
C SER A 284 -23.29 -13.43 19.70
#